data_AF-A0A1I0U5G8-F1
#
_entry.id   AF-A0A1I0U5G8-F1
#
_cell.length_a   1.000
_cell.length_b   1.000
_cell.length_c   1.000
_cell.angle_alpha   90.00
_cell.angle_beta   90.00
_cell.angle_gamma   90.00
#
_symmetry.space_group_name_H-M   'P 1'
#
loop_
_entity.id
_entity.type
_entity.pdbx_description
1 polymer ?
#
loop_
_entity_poly.entity_id
_entity_poly.type
_entity_poly.pdbx_seq_one_letter_code
_entity_poly.pdbx_strand_id
1 'polypeptide(L)'
;MKHLTTEWPLLKELEEQLVRTLQKVFAVLLAALLEEIDQQLAEARDKRRYQLKDKRPTTIQTLFGEVTFRRNYYYDRQAGAYTFLLDAELGFDGAQSISPCLEETAVELAVECSSYRKAARTLESIVGYAVMSHEAIRQLVLEAPVSLHHPVSKRHGRVLFVEADGLFISRQGKGKRAKEEKILAVHEGWKRNGSQLELVNRRHYLHEGAGDVWERFEEWLMNEYAYDPCRDLLIINGDAASWITACREYFGKRACFQLDRFHVARELRQCL
;
A
#
# COMPACT_ATOMS: atom_id res chain seq x y z
N MET A 1 5.03 5.53 53.57
CA MET A 1 3.65 5.09 53.84
C MET A 1 3.20 4.13 52.74
N LYS A 2 3.39 2.81 52.92
CA LYS A 2 2.72 1.78 52.10
C LYS A 2 1.41 1.43 52.84
N HIS A 3 0.28 1.98 52.38
CA HIS A 3 -1.01 1.92 53.08
C HIS A 3 -1.97 0.83 52.61
N LEU A 4 -1.54 -0.08 51.74
CA LEU A 4 -2.41 -1.13 51.21
C LEU A 4 -1.74 -2.49 51.42
N THR A 5 -2.50 -3.43 51.98
CA THR A 5 -2.16 -4.85 52.18
C THR A 5 -2.35 -5.69 50.92
N THR A 6 -2.86 -5.10 49.84
CA THR A 6 -3.12 -5.75 48.56
C THR A 6 -2.29 -5.05 47.49
N GLU A 7 -1.49 -5.82 46.76
CA GLU A 7 -0.83 -5.33 45.54
C GLU A 7 -1.90 -5.20 44.44
N TRP A 8 -2.20 -3.96 44.06
CA TRP A 8 -3.07 -3.68 42.93
C TRP A 8 -2.25 -3.61 41.65
N PRO A 9 -2.77 -4.10 40.52
CA PRO A 9 -2.11 -3.95 39.23
C PRO A 9 -1.94 -2.46 38.90
N LEU A 10 -0.86 -2.15 38.18
CA LEU A 10 -0.64 -0.80 37.66
C LEU A 10 -1.70 -0.47 36.60
N LEU A 11 -1.97 0.83 36.38
CA LEU A 11 -2.93 1.26 35.36
C LEU A 11 -2.62 0.66 33.97
N LYS A 12 -1.32 0.59 33.61
CA LYS A 12 -0.86 -0.05 32.38
C LYS A 12 -1.27 -1.52 32.30
N GLU A 13 -1.09 -2.27 33.39
CA GLU A 13 -1.42 -3.70 33.44
C GLU A 13 -2.94 -3.91 33.36
N LEU A 14 -3.72 -3.04 34.01
CA LEU A 14 -5.18 -3.03 33.90
C LEU A 14 -5.64 -2.76 32.47
N GLU A 15 -5.04 -1.77 31.80
CA GLU A 15 -5.34 -1.43 30.41
C GLU A 15 -5.01 -2.58 29.45
N GLU A 16 -3.82 -3.17 29.57
CA GLU A 16 -3.42 -4.33 28.76
C GLU A 16 -4.37 -5.52 28.97
N GLN A 17 -4.77 -5.81 30.21
CA GLN A 17 -5.74 -6.88 30.51
C GLN A 17 -7.12 -6.57 29.94
N LEU A 18 -7.58 -5.32 30.02
CA LEU A 18 -8.86 -4.89 29.49
C LEU A 18 -8.90 -5.02 27.97
N VAL A 19 -7.85 -4.56 27.27
CA VAL A 19 -7.73 -4.69 25.81
C VAL A 19 -7.80 -6.16 25.39
N ARG A 20 -7.05 -7.05 26.05
CA ARG A 20 -7.08 -8.49 25.76
C ARG A 20 -8.45 -9.12 26.02
N THR A 21 -9.18 -8.62 27.02
CA THR A 21 -10.54 -9.08 27.32
C THR A 21 -11.52 -8.62 26.25
N LEU A 22 -11.47 -7.36 25.85
CA LEU A 22 -12.31 -6.80 24.78
C LEU A 22 -12.07 -7.52 23.45
N GLN A 23 -10.82 -7.83 23.11
CA GLN A 23 -10.48 -8.63 21.93
C GLN A 23 -11.19 -9.99 21.92
N LYS A 24 -11.19 -10.71 23.04
CA LYS A 24 -11.91 -11.99 23.17
C LYS A 24 -13.42 -11.82 23.03
N VAL A 25 -13.98 -10.77 23.63
CA VAL A 25 -15.42 -10.47 23.52
C VAL A 25 -15.79 -10.17 22.06
N PHE A 26 -15.00 -9.37 21.35
CA PHE A 26 -15.22 -9.08 19.94
C PHE A 26 -15.12 -10.33 19.06
N ALA A 27 -14.16 -11.22 19.32
CA ALA A 27 -14.04 -12.48 18.60
C ALA A 27 -15.31 -13.35 18.75
N VAL A 28 -15.85 -13.45 19.96
CA VAL A 28 -17.09 -14.20 20.23
C VAL A 28 -18.30 -13.55 19.55
N LEU A 29 -18.43 -12.22 19.64
CA LEU A 29 -19.53 -11.50 19.02
C LEU A 29 -19.50 -11.60 17.49
N LEU A 30 -18.30 -11.48 16.89
CA LEU A 30 -18.14 -11.62 15.44
C LEU A 30 -18.45 -13.04 14.97
N ALA A 31 -18.00 -14.07 15.70
CA ALA A 31 -18.38 -15.46 15.40
C ALA A 31 -19.90 -15.64 15.40
N ALA A 32 -20.58 -15.15 16.44
CA ALA A 32 -22.04 -15.24 16.53
C ALA A 32 -22.75 -14.50 15.39
N LEU A 33 -22.27 -13.31 15.02
CA LEU A 33 -22.80 -12.54 13.89
C LEU A 33 -22.63 -13.30 12.57
N LEU A 34 -21.46 -13.91 12.33
CA LEU A 34 -21.20 -14.68 11.11
C LEU A 34 -22.09 -15.94 11.01
N GLU A 35 -22.32 -16.62 12.13
CA GLU A 35 -23.22 -17.78 12.17
C GLU A 35 -24.69 -17.38 11.96
N GLU A 36 -25.11 -16.21 12.47
CA GLU A 36 -26.44 -15.64 12.23
C GLU A 36 -26.63 -15.28 10.75
N ILE A 37 -25.65 -14.63 10.13
CA ILE A 37 -25.68 -14.34 8.68
C ILE A 37 -25.74 -15.64 7.87
N ASP A 38 -24.94 -16.66 8.22
CA ASP A 38 -24.97 -17.97 7.56
C ASP A 38 -26.35 -18.65 7.67
N GLN A 39 -27.02 -18.50 8.80
CA GLN A 39 -28.38 -19.00 9.00
C GLN A 39 -29.39 -18.26 8.11
N GLN A 40 -29.32 -16.93 8.04
CA GLN A 40 -30.18 -16.13 7.17
C GLN A 40 -29.97 -16.46 5.69
N LEU A 41 -28.71 -16.63 5.26
CA LEU A 41 -28.38 -17.09 3.90
C LEU A 41 -28.93 -18.49 3.64
N ALA A 42 -28.85 -19.40 4.61
CA ALA A 42 -29.41 -20.73 4.47
C ALA A 42 -30.94 -20.69 4.26
N GLU A 43 -31.66 -19.81 4.93
CA GLU A 43 -33.10 -19.67 4.79
C GLU A 43 -33.50 -19.03 3.45
N ALA A 44 -32.77 -18.00 3.03
CA ALA A 44 -33.03 -17.23 1.81
C ALA A 44 -32.57 -17.92 0.52
N ARG A 45 -31.70 -18.94 0.59
CA ARG A 45 -31.11 -19.58 -0.60
C ARG A 45 -32.14 -20.18 -1.56
N ASP A 46 -31.81 -20.19 -2.84
CA ASP A 46 -32.51 -21.03 -3.81
C ASP A 46 -32.23 -22.53 -3.54
N LYS A 47 -33.20 -23.22 -2.94
CA LYS A 47 -33.12 -24.65 -2.59
C LYS A 47 -33.05 -25.57 -3.82
N ARG A 48 -33.45 -25.09 -5.01
CA ARG A 48 -33.33 -25.85 -6.26
C ARG A 48 -31.88 -25.83 -6.77
N ARG A 49 -31.19 -24.70 -6.62
CA ARG A 49 -29.77 -24.56 -6.98
C ARG A 49 -28.84 -25.11 -5.90
N TYR A 50 -28.97 -24.62 -4.67
CA TYR A 50 -28.05 -24.89 -3.57
C TYR A 50 -28.57 -25.97 -2.63
N GLN A 51 -27.97 -27.15 -2.73
CA GLN A 51 -28.24 -28.26 -1.82
C GLN A 51 -27.34 -28.17 -0.59
N LEU A 52 -27.93 -28.01 0.60
CA LEU A 52 -27.18 -28.10 1.86
C LEU A 52 -26.63 -29.52 2.03
N LYS A 53 -25.34 -29.62 2.35
CA LYS A 53 -24.63 -30.90 2.54
C LYS A 53 -24.16 -31.10 3.97
N ASP A 54 -23.58 -30.08 4.58
CA ASP A 54 -22.94 -30.18 5.89
C ASP A 54 -22.78 -28.78 6.53
N LYS A 55 -22.36 -28.72 7.80
CA LYS A 55 -21.97 -27.49 8.49
C LYS A 55 -20.56 -27.62 9.05
N ARG A 56 -19.61 -26.90 8.45
CA ARG A 56 -18.16 -27.03 8.68
C ARG A 56 -17.59 -25.88 9.49
N PRO A 57 -16.66 -26.13 10.43
CA PRO A 57 -15.94 -25.07 11.12
C PRO A 57 -14.91 -24.41 10.19
N THR A 58 -14.62 -23.14 10.44
CA THR A 58 -13.53 -22.39 9.84
C THR A 58 -12.96 -21.43 10.85
N THR A 59 -11.71 -21.01 10.65
CA THR A 59 -11.03 -20.01 11.47
C THR A 59 -10.45 -18.92 10.56
N ILE A 60 -10.69 -17.67 10.91
CA ILE A 60 -10.16 -16.49 10.22
C ILE A 60 -9.31 -15.65 11.18
N GLN A 61 -8.26 -15.02 10.66
CA GLN A 61 -7.41 -14.09 11.42
C GLN A 61 -7.99 -12.69 11.33
N THR A 62 -8.15 -11.98 12.44
CA THR A 62 -8.73 -10.62 12.47
C THR A 62 -7.90 -9.66 13.34
N LEU A 63 -8.24 -8.37 13.34
CA LEU A 63 -7.64 -7.37 14.23
C LEU A 63 -7.82 -7.67 15.72
N PHE A 64 -8.84 -8.45 16.08
CA PHE A 64 -9.14 -8.82 17.46
C PHE A 64 -8.67 -10.23 17.81
N GLY A 65 -8.03 -10.91 16.87
CA GLY A 65 -7.51 -12.25 17.02
C GLY A 65 -8.22 -13.29 16.15
N GLU A 66 -7.98 -14.57 16.46
CA GLU A 66 -8.59 -15.69 15.75
C GLU A 66 -10.09 -15.80 16.06
N VAL A 67 -10.89 -15.89 15.00
CA VAL A 67 -12.34 -16.06 15.09
C VAL A 67 -12.71 -17.40 14.45
N THR A 68 -13.23 -18.32 15.26
CA THR A 68 -13.67 -19.65 14.82
C THR A 68 -15.18 -19.74 14.86
N PHE A 69 -15.79 -20.16 13.77
CA PHE A 69 -17.25 -20.26 13.61
C PHE A 69 -17.62 -21.39 12.64
N ARG A 70 -18.89 -21.79 12.61
CA ARG A 70 -19.40 -22.86 11.73
C ARG A 70 -20.29 -22.28 10.64
N ARG A 71 -20.03 -22.69 9.40
CA ARG A 71 -20.77 -22.24 8.20
C ARG A 71 -21.31 -23.40 7.38
N ASN A 72 -22.37 -23.14 6.63
CA ASN A 72 -23.05 -24.13 5.82
C ASN A 72 -22.29 -24.41 4.50
N TYR A 73 -22.17 -25.70 4.19
CA TYR A 73 -21.51 -26.21 2.98
C TYR A 73 -22.54 -26.70 1.98
N TYR A 74 -22.46 -26.18 0.76
CA TYR A 74 -23.46 -26.41 -0.28
C TYR A 74 -22.86 -27.10 -1.49
N TYR A 75 -23.69 -27.85 -2.20
CA TYR A 75 -23.44 -28.25 -3.58
C TYR A 75 -24.30 -27.37 -4.51
N ASP A 76 -23.64 -26.61 -5.38
CA ASP A 76 -24.27 -25.81 -6.43
C ASP A 76 -24.55 -26.72 -7.63
N ARG A 77 -25.83 -27.03 -7.87
CA ARG A 77 -26.24 -27.90 -8.98
C ARG A 77 -26.05 -27.28 -10.36
N GLN A 78 -25.95 -25.95 -10.46
CA GLN A 78 -25.74 -25.26 -11.73
C GLN A 78 -24.26 -25.21 -12.10
N ALA A 79 -23.41 -24.84 -11.14
CA ALA A 79 -21.96 -24.82 -11.34
C ALA A 79 -21.32 -26.22 -11.27
N GLY A 80 -22.01 -27.21 -10.70
CA GLY A 80 -21.48 -28.55 -10.48
C GLY A 80 -20.39 -28.62 -9.41
N ALA A 81 -20.25 -27.57 -8.58
CA ALA A 81 -19.16 -27.39 -7.63
C ALA A 81 -19.69 -27.23 -6.19
N TYR A 82 -18.81 -27.42 -5.22
CA TYR A 82 -19.13 -27.16 -3.82
C TYR A 82 -18.75 -25.74 -3.43
N THR A 83 -19.56 -25.11 -2.58
CA THR A 83 -19.37 -23.71 -2.20
C THR A 83 -19.84 -23.41 -0.78
N PHE A 84 -19.38 -22.28 -0.24
CA PHE A 84 -19.85 -21.67 0.99
C PHE A 84 -20.50 -20.34 0.61
N LEU A 85 -21.80 -20.19 0.84
CA LEU A 85 -22.50 -18.95 0.48
C LEU A 85 -22.01 -17.76 1.32
N LEU A 86 -21.74 -17.98 2.60
CA LEU A 86 -21.21 -16.94 3.49
C LEU A 86 -19.91 -16.32 2.95
N ASP A 87 -18.97 -17.17 2.52
CA ASP A 87 -17.67 -16.76 1.97
C ASP A 87 -17.84 -15.90 0.72
N ALA A 88 -18.69 -16.33 -0.20
CA ALA A 88 -18.95 -15.64 -1.45
C ALA A 88 -19.65 -14.29 -1.23
N GLU A 89 -20.64 -14.22 -0.33
CA GLU A 89 -21.40 -12.99 -0.06
C GLU A 89 -20.58 -11.95 0.72
N LEU A 90 -19.71 -12.38 1.62
CA LEU A 90 -18.88 -11.49 2.43
C LEU A 90 -17.48 -11.25 1.84
N GLY A 91 -17.14 -11.91 0.74
CA GLY A 91 -15.90 -11.69 -0.01
C GLY A 91 -14.63 -12.16 0.72
N PHE A 92 -14.64 -13.36 1.31
CA PHE A 92 -13.45 -13.94 1.94
C PHE A 92 -13.27 -15.43 1.60
N ASP A 93 -12.02 -15.87 1.42
CA ASP A 93 -11.69 -17.22 0.95
C ASP A 93 -11.50 -18.26 2.07
N GLY A 94 -12.36 -18.21 3.09
CA GLY A 94 -12.49 -19.27 4.07
C GLY A 94 -11.27 -19.62 4.94
N ALA A 95 -10.90 -20.90 5.02
CA ALA A 95 -9.93 -21.37 6.02
C ALA A 95 -8.51 -20.87 5.70
N GLN A 96 -7.84 -20.29 6.70
CA GLN A 96 -6.59 -19.53 6.57
C GLN A 96 -6.74 -18.12 5.97
N SER A 97 -7.96 -17.63 5.76
CA SER A 97 -8.15 -16.23 5.34
C SER A 97 -7.77 -15.26 6.46
N ILE A 98 -7.06 -14.23 6.04
CA ILE A 98 -6.84 -13.01 6.81
C ILE A 98 -8.07 -12.13 6.51
N SER A 99 -8.63 -11.48 7.53
CA SER A 99 -9.75 -10.59 7.29
C SER A 99 -9.30 -9.40 6.44
N PRO A 100 -10.12 -8.89 5.50
CA PRO A 100 -9.74 -7.75 4.66
C PRO A 100 -9.25 -6.53 5.45
N CYS A 101 -9.87 -6.28 6.61
CA CYS A 101 -9.47 -5.19 7.50
C CYS A 101 -8.06 -5.39 8.10
N LEU A 102 -7.68 -6.63 8.41
CA LEU A 102 -6.34 -6.96 8.89
C LEU A 102 -5.31 -6.88 7.75
N GLU A 103 -5.67 -7.28 6.53
CA GLU A 103 -4.83 -7.12 5.34
C GLU A 103 -4.54 -5.65 5.04
N GLU A 104 -5.59 -4.81 5.02
CA GLU A 104 -5.47 -3.36 4.80
C GLU A 104 -4.58 -2.71 5.86
N THR A 105 -4.81 -3.02 7.14
CA THR A 105 -3.97 -2.52 8.24
C THR A 105 -2.51 -2.95 8.09
N ALA A 106 -2.25 -4.18 7.62
CA ALA A 106 -0.90 -4.66 7.40
C ALA A 106 -0.19 -3.92 6.26
N VAL A 107 -0.91 -3.62 5.17
CA VAL A 107 -0.40 -2.83 4.04
C VAL A 107 -0.12 -1.39 4.46
N GLU A 108 -1.03 -0.74 5.19
CA GLU A 108 -0.81 0.61 5.72
C GLU A 108 0.43 0.67 6.63
N LEU A 109 0.55 -0.28 7.57
CA LEU A 109 1.73 -0.37 8.43
C LEU A 109 3.01 -0.60 7.63
N ALA A 110 2.95 -1.33 6.51
CA ALA A 110 4.10 -1.53 5.63
C ALA A 110 4.56 -0.25 4.93
N VAL A 111 3.63 0.65 4.62
CA VAL A 111 3.91 1.97 4.03
C VAL A 111 4.46 2.94 5.06
N GLU A 112 3.86 2.98 6.25
CA GLU A 112 4.23 3.92 7.32
C GLU A 112 5.51 3.50 8.09
N CYS A 113 5.79 2.19 8.16
CA CYS A 113 6.97 1.69 8.84
C CYS A 113 8.21 1.68 7.94
N SER A 114 9.38 1.87 8.56
CA SER A 114 10.67 1.79 7.88
C SER A 114 11.06 0.40 7.34
N SER A 115 10.31 -0.67 7.66
CA SER A 115 10.53 -2.01 7.12
C SER A 115 9.34 -2.94 7.40
N TYR A 116 9.17 -3.97 6.57
CA TYR A 116 8.17 -5.03 6.79
C TYR A 116 8.34 -5.76 8.14
N ARG A 117 9.58 -5.90 8.65
CA ARG A 117 9.83 -6.48 9.98
C ARG A 117 9.29 -5.59 11.10
N LYS A 118 9.41 -4.27 10.95
CA LYS A 118 8.85 -3.33 11.90
C LYS A 118 7.32 -3.33 11.83
N ALA A 119 6.74 -3.37 10.61
CA ALA A 119 5.30 -3.53 10.42
C ALA A 119 4.76 -4.79 11.11
N ALA A 120 5.41 -5.95 10.91
CA ALA A 120 5.02 -7.20 11.56
C ALA A 120 5.06 -7.12 13.10
N ARG A 121 6.12 -6.53 13.67
CA ARG A 121 6.24 -6.34 15.13
C ARG A 121 5.20 -5.36 15.68
N THR A 122 4.90 -4.30 14.95
CA THR A 122 3.86 -3.34 15.33
C THR A 122 2.50 -4.02 15.31
N LEU A 123 2.20 -4.79 14.26
CA LEU A 123 0.95 -5.55 14.16
C LEU A 123 0.83 -6.59 15.28
N GLU A 124 1.90 -7.31 15.59
CA GLU A 124 1.97 -8.24 16.73
C GLU A 124 1.69 -7.55 18.06
N SER A 125 2.18 -6.32 18.28
CA SER A 125 1.90 -5.56 19.50
C SER A 125 0.42 -5.20 19.65
N ILE A 126 -0.23 -4.85 18.54
CA ILE A 126 -1.65 -4.48 18.48
C ILE A 126 -2.51 -5.72 18.75
N VAL A 127 -2.33 -6.76 17.95
CA VAL A 127 -3.20 -7.95 18.00
C VAL A 127 -2.85 -8.84 19.20
N GLY A 128 -1.60 -8.85 19.66
CA GLY A 128 -1.14 -9.59 20.84
C GLY A 128 -0.51 -10.94 20.56
N TYR A 129 -0.37 -11.33 19.29
CA TYR A 129 0.38 -12.48 18.83
C TYR A 129 0.88 -12.24 17.42
N ALA A 130 1.83 -13.06 16.96
CA ALA A 130 2.40 -12.97 15.63
C ALA A 130 1.39 -13.45 14.56
N VAL A 131 0.47 -12.57 14.16
CA VAL A 131 -0.58 -12.87 13.17
C VAL A 131 0.00 -13.12 11.78
N MET A 132 1.05 -12.36 11.42
CA MET A 132 1.59 -12.36 10.08
C MET A 132 3.10 -12.17 10.10
N SER A 133 3.80 -12.94 9.26
CA SER A 133 5.24 -12.74 9.06
C SER A 133 5.52 -11.52 8.19
N HIS A 134 6.71 -10.94 8.33
CA HIS A 134 7.16 -9.86 7.45
C HIS A 134 7.17 -10.22 5.96
N GLU A 135 7.35 -11.50 5.61
CA GLU A 135 7.27 -11.95 4.21
C GLU A 135 5.82 -12.01 3.74
N ALA A 136 4.88 -12.42 4.59
CA ALA A 136 3.46 -12.39 4.25
C ALA A 136 2.96 -10.95 4.06
N ILE A 137 3.40 -9.99 4.90
CA ILE A 137 3.12 -8.56 4.68
C ILE A 137 3.69 -8.09 3.34
N ARG A 138 4.92 -8.52 3.00
CA ARG A 138 5.53 -8.18 1.72
C ARG A 138 4.70 -8.73 0.55
N GLN A 139 4.20 -9.96 0.63
CA GLN A 139 3.34 -10.52 -0.43
C GLN A 139 2.03 -9.74 -0.56
N LEU A 140 1.36 -9.39 0.55
CA LEU A 140 0.17 -8.54 0.50
C LEU A 140 0.44 -7.21 -0.20
N VAL A 141 1.57 -6.56 0.07
CA VAL A 141 1.94 -5.30 -0.61
C VAL A 141 2.20 -5.51 -2.11
N LEU A 142 2.75 -6.66 -2.51
CA LEU A 142 3.00 -6.98 -3.93
C LEU A 142 1.73 -7.37 -4.69
N GLU A 143 0.78 -8.01 -4.00
CA GLU A 143 -0.51 -8.44 -4.57
C GLU A 143 -1.56 -7.33 -4.50
N ALA A 144 -1.36 -6.31 -3.65
CA ALA A 144 -2.26 -5.18 -3.52
C ALA A 144 -2.50 -4.55 -4.90
N PRO A 145 -3.77 -4.44 -5.34
CA PRO A 145 -4.09 -3.85 -6.63
C PRO A 145 -3.82 -2.34 -6.57
N VAL A 146 -2.59 -1.94 -6.86
CA VAL A 146 -2.24 -0.53 -7.01
C VAL A 146 -2.66 -0.10 -8.41
N SER A 147 -3.70 0.73 -8.49
CA SER A 147 -3.96 1.48 -9.73
C SER A 147 -2.85 2.51 -9.91
N LEU A 148 -1.76 2.09 -10.55
CA LEU A 148 -0.67 2.98 -10.94
C LEU A 148 -1.14 4.02 -11.97
N HIS A 149 -2.20 3.69 -12.70
CA HIS A 149 -2.87 4.55 -13.67
C HIS A 149 -3.91 5.44 -12.99
N HIS A 150 -3.52 6.68 -12.71
CA HIS A 150 -4.43 7.69 -12.19
C HIS A 150 -4.26 8.95 -13.03
N PRO A 151 -4.84 9.04 -14.24
CA PRO A 151 -4.57 10.15 -15.13
C PRO A 151 -4.94 11.48 -14.47
N VAL A 152 -4.07 12.48 -14.59
CA VAL A 152 -4.36 13.83 -14.08
C VAL A 152 -5.56 14.39 -14.83
N SER A 153 -6.71 14.47 -14.15
CA SER A 153 -8.01 14.76 -14.77
C SER A 153 -8.18 16.22 -15.23
N LYS A 154 -7.45 17.16 -14.61
CA LYS A 154 -7.44 18.58 -14.99
C LYS A 154 -6.06 19.19 -14.79
N ARG A 155 -5.53 19.78 -15.87
CA ARG A 155 -4.31 20.58 -15.88
C ARG A 155 -4.63 22.06 -15.90
N HIS A 156 -3.78 22.83 -15.24
CA HIS A 156 -3.93 24.27 -15.06
C HIS A 156 -2.83 25.05 -15.80
N GLY A 157 -1.71 24.42 -16.16
CA GLY A 157 -0.57 25.07 -16.79
C GLY A 157 -0.06 24.39 -18.07
N ARG A 158 0.60 25.20 -18.93
CA ARG A 158 1.36 24.74 -20.10
C ARG A 158 2.78 24.31 -19.78
N VAL A 159 3.30 24.66 -18.61
CA VAL A 159 4.67 24.38 -18.19
C VAL A 159 4.64 23.31 -17.11
N LEU A 160 5.42 22.26 -17.30
CA LEU A 160 5.65 21.21 -16.32
C LEU A 160 7.07 21.34 -15.78
N PHE A 161 7.20 21.22 -14.46
CA PHE A 161 8.48 21.14 -13.78
C PHE A 161 8.81 19.67 -13.55
N VAL A 162 10.03 19.28 -13.89
CA VAL A 162 10.52 17.91 -13.78
C VAL A 162 11.82 17.93 -12.98
N GLU A 163 11.79 17.34 -11.79
CA GLU A 163 12.96 17.13 -10.94
C GLU A 163 13.52 15.73 -11.23
N ALA A 164 14.70 15.66 -11.87
CA ALA A 164 15.36 14.42 -12.23
C ALA A 164 16.51 14.11 -11.25
N ASP A 165 16.49 12.92 -10.66
CA ASP A 165 17.51 12.48 -9.71
C ASP A 165 17.80 10.97 -9.87
N GLY A 166 19.03 10.59 -9.50
CA GLY A 166 19.51 9.21 -9.50
C GLY A 166 19.52 8.63 -8.08
N LEU A 167 18.66 7.65 -7.83
CA LEU A 167 18.61 6.93 -6.55
C LEU A 167 19.52 5.69 -6.60
N PHE A 168 20.64 5.73 -5.88
CA PHE A 168 21.53 4.59 -5.77
C PHE A 168 21.03 3.58 -4.72
N ILE A 169 20.52 2.44 -5.19
CA ILE A 169 20.05 1.35 -4.34
C ILE A 169 21.10 0.25 -4.27
N SER A 170 21.57 -0.03 -3.05
CA SER A 170 22.43 -1.18 -2.77
C SER A 170 21.67 -2.49 -3.02
N ARG A 171 22.23 -3.38 -3.84
CA ARG A 171 21.60 -4.67 -4.17
C ARG A 171 22.05 -5.76 -3.21
N GLN A 172 21.12 -6.63 -2.82
CA GLN A 172 21.44 -7.80 -1.99
C GLN A 172 22.18 -8.88 -2.81
N GLY A 173 23.34 -9.30 -2.31
CA GLY A 173 24.19 -10.37 -2.87
C GLY A 173 25.67 -9.98 -3.01
N LYS A 174 26.59 -10.91 -2.72
CA LYS A 174 28.04 -10.67 -2.85
C LYS A 174 28.39 -10.24 -4.28
N GLY A 175 29.16 -9.15 -4.41
CA GLY A 175 29.68 -8.67 -5.69
C GLY A 175 28.71 -7.88 -6.56
N LYS A 176 27.46 -7.65 -6.13
CA LYS A 176 26.52 -6.79 -6.87
C LYS A 176 26.83 -5.32 -6.59
N ARG A 177 27.05 -4.54 -7.65
CA ARG A 177 27.17 -3.08 -7.55
C ARG A 177 25.82 -2.46 -7.22
N ALA A 178 25.83 -1.31 -6.55
CA ALA A 178 24.65 -0.47 -6.41
C ALA A 178 24.09 -0.17 -7.80
N LYS A 179 22.77 -0.21 -7.92
CA LYS A 179 22.08 0.16 -9.16
C LYS A 179 21.51 1.55 -8.95
N GLU A 180 21.78 2.43 -9.91
CA GLU A 180 21.10 3.71 -10.02
C GLU A 180 19.70 3.45 -10.61
N GLU A 181 18.67 3.73 -9.82
CA GLU A 181 17.31 3.86 -10.31
C GLU A 181 17.06 5.33 -10.65
N LYS A 182 16.54 5.59 -11.84
CA LYS A 182 16.31 6.96 -12.32
C LYS A 182 14.89 7.38 -11.99
N ILE A 183 14.75 8.48 -11.26
CA ILE A 183 13.46 8.95 -10.76
C ILE A 183 13.24 10.36 -11.31
N LEU A 184 12.03 10.59 -11.82
CA LEU A 184 11.57 11.90 -12.27
C LEU A 184 10.31 12.29 -11.52
N ALA A 185 10.33 13.41 -10.80
CA ALA A 185 9.13 13.98 -10.18
C ALA A 185 8.60 15.11 -11.05
N VAL A 186 7.34 15.01 -11.51
CA VAL A 186 6.67 16.02 -12.32
C VAL A 186 5.61 16.76 -11.52
N HIS A 187 5.50 18.09 -11.71
CA HIS A 187 4.46 18.90 -11.10
C HIS A 187 4.16 20.18 -11.91
N GLU A 188 3.01 20.83 -11.62
CA GLU A 188 2.56 22.07 -12.28
C GLU A 188 2.95 23.34 -11.50
N GLY A 189 4.03 23.28 -10.73
CA GLY A 189 4.44 24.35 -9.80
C GLY A 189 3.96 24.12 -8.37
N TRP A 190 3.70 25.18 -7.63
CA TRP A 190 3.32 25.14 -6.21
C TRP A 190 2.20 26.13 -5.88
N LYS A 191 1.36 25.74 -4.92
CA LYS A 191 0.37 26.63 -4.28
C LYS A 191 0.79 26.88 -2.84
N ARG A 192 0.43 28.05 -2.31
CA ARG A 192 0.68 28.38 -0.91
C ARG A 192 -0.50 27.89 -0.06
N ASN A 193 -0.21 27.07 0.93
CA ASN A 193 -1.16 26.61 1.94
C ASN A 193 -0.68 27.11 3.32
N GLY A 194 -1.09 28.34 3.65
CA GLY A 194 -0.59 29.05 4.83
C GLY A 194 0.92 29.34 4.77
N SER A 195 1.68 28.76 5.70
CA SER A 195 3.14 28.83 5.75
C SER A 195 3.83 27.76 4.89
N GLN A 196 3.11 26.73 4.45
CA GLN A 196 3.66 25.64 3.67
C GLN A 196 3.44 25.84 2.17
N LEU A 197 4.35 25.30 1.37
CA LEU A 197 4.24 25.23 -0.09
C LEU A 197 3.87 23.79 -0.46
N GLU A 198 2.83 23.64 -1.27
CA GLU A 198 2.34 22.34 -1.74
C GLU A 198 2.48 22.28 -3.26
N LEU A 199 3.11 21.21 -3.77
CA LEU A 199 3.29 21.02 -5.20
C LEU A 199 1.97 20.61 -5.85
N VAL A 200 1.62 21.24 -6.97
CA VAL A 200 0.36 21.01 -7.67
C VAL A 200 0.50 19.79 -8.58
N ASN A 201 -0.44 18.84 -8.46
CA ASN A 201 -0.51 17.62 -9.27
C ASN A 201 0.81 16.83 -9.32
N ARG A 202 1.55 16.79 -8.20
CA ARG A 202 2.84 16.09 -8.13
C ARG A 202 2.67 14.60 -8.44
N ARG A 203 3.48 14.08 -9.35
CA ARG A 203 3.60 12.65 -9.66
C ARG A 203 5.05 12.24 -9.80
N HIS A 204 5.30 10.95 -9.66
CA HIS A 204 6.63 10.37 -9.80
C HIS A 204 6.61 9.32 -10.89
N TYR A 205 7.66 9.33 -11.68
CA TYR A 205 7.98 8.32 -12.68
C TYR A 205 9.29 7.64 -12.26
N LEU A 206 9.24 6.32 -12.12
CA LEU A 206 10.41 5.47 -11.92
C LEU A 206 10.72 4.81 -13.25
N HIS A 207 11.94 4.99 -13.75
CA HIS A 207 12.35 4.36 -15.00
C HIS A 207 12.64 2.87 -14.78
N GLU A 208 11.78 2.01 -15.33
CA GLU A 208 11.92 0.57 -15.29
C GLU A 208 12.27 -0.01 -16.66
N GLY A 209 13.09 -1.07 -16.68
CA GLY A 209 13.41 -1.82 -17.89
C GLY A 209 14.57 -1.27 -18.71
N ALA A 210 14.55 -1.57 -20.00
CA ALA A 210 15.56 -1.14 -20.97
C ALA A 210 14.95 -0.11 -21.94
N GLY A 211 15.75 0.86 -22.37
CA GLY A 211 15.34 1.92 -23.28
C GLY A 211 15.89 3.27 -22.86
N ASP A 212 15.60 4.30 -23.67
CA ASP A 212 15.92 5.67 -23.28
C ASP A 212 14.93 6.17 -22.22
N VAL A 213 15.46 6.93 -21.26
CA VAL A 213 14.68 7.41 -20.10
C VAL A 213 13.67 8.45 -20.54
N TRP A 214 14.06 9.35 -21.45
CA TRP A 214 13.24 10.47 -21.86
C TRP A 214 12.15 10.04 -22.82
N GLU A 215 12.42 9.07 -23.70
CA GLU A 215 11.40 8.44 -24.54
C GLU A 215 10.28 7.82 -23.70
N ARG A 216 10.66 6.96 -22.74
CA ARG A 216 9.69 6.29 -21.86
C ARG A 216 8.98 7.26 -20.92
N PHE A 217 9.67 8.28 -20.45
CA PHE A 217 9.08 9.31 -19.61
C PHE A 217 8.07 10.16 -20.39
N GLU A 218 8.36 10.52 -21.64
CA GLU A 218 7.44 11.28 -22.49
C GLU A 218 6.18 10.47 -22.82
N GLU A 219 6.32 9.18 -23.15
CA GLU A 219 5.19 8.26 -23.31
C GLU A 219 4.31 8.21 -22.06
N TRP A 220 4.93 8.06 -20.89
CA TRP A 220 4.24 8.09 -19.60
C TRP A 220 3.53 9.42 -19.34
N LEU A 221 4.19 10.56 -19.64
CA LEU A 221 3.59 11.88 -19.50
C LEU A 221 2.31 12.04 -20.34
N MET A 222 2.30 11.53 -21.57
CA MET A 222 1.11 11.60 -22.43
C MET A 222 -0.04 10.78 -21.85
N ASN A 223 0.26 9.57 -21.36
CA ASN A 223 -0.74 8.63 -20.87
C ASN A 223 -1.28 9.00 -19.47
N GLU A 224 -0.42 9.49 -18.59
CA GLU A 224 -0.72 9.65 -17.15
C GLU A 224 -0.89 11.11 -16.72
N TYR A 225 -0.28 12.01 -17.48
CA TYR A 225 -0.18 13.42 -17.12
C TYR A 225 -0.84 14.34 -18.15
N ALA A 226 -1.57 13.79 -19.12
CA ALA A 226 -2.22 14.55 -20.20
C ALA A 226 -1.25 15.57 -20.86
N TYR A 227 -0.01 15.15 -21.06
CA TYR A 227 1.02 15.94 -21.73
C TYR A 227 0.77 16.03 -23.23
N ASP A 228 0.88 17.25 -23.77
CA ASP A 228 0.80 17.52 -25.20
C ASP A 228 2.15 18.09 -25.71
N PRO A 229 2.95 17.31 -26.45
CA PRO A 229 4.23 17.74 -27.03
C PRO A 229 4.15 19.00 -27.90
N CYS A 230 3.00 19.28 -28.49
CA CYS A 230 2.79 20.41 -29.39
C CYS A 230 2.49 21.71 -28.63
N ARG A 231 2.06 21.61 -27.37
CA ARG A 231 1.59 22.74 -26.57
C ARG A 231 2.45 23.01 -25.34
N ASP A 232 2.92 21.95 -24.71
CA ASP A 232 3.46 21.99 -23.37
C ASP A 232 4.99 22.05 -23.36
N LEU A 233 5.52 22.77 -22.37
CA LEU A 233 6.94 23.00 -22.16
C LEU A 233 7.40 22.32 -20.88
N LEU A 234 8.65 21.86 -20.87
CA LEU A 234 9.28 21.22 -19.72
C LEU A 234 10.37 22.14 -19.15
N ILE A 235 10.36 22.32 -17.84
CA ILE A 235 11.51 22.84 -17.09
C ILE A 235 12.09 21.64 -16.35
N ILE A 236 13.31 21.25 -16.69
CA ILE A 236 13.96 20.05 -16.18
C ILE A 236 15.11 20.48 -15.27
N ASN A 237 15.00 20.11 -14.00
CA ASN A 237 16.00 20.34 -12.98
C ASN A 237 16.73 19.03 -12.68
N GLY A 238 18.05 19.09 -12.45
CA GLY A 238 18.82 17.90 -12.04
C GLY A 238 20.32 18.17 -11.88
N ASP A 239 21.07 17.12 -11.59
CA ASP A 239 22.48 17.19 -11.18
C ASP A 239 23.51 17.13 -12.33
N ALA A 240 23.04 17.29 -13.57
CA ALA A 240 23.85 17.19 -14.79
C ALA A 240 24.46 15.81 -15.10
N ALA A 241 23.97 14.73 -14.49
CA ALA A 241 24.29 13.38 -14.96
C ALA A 241 24.05 13.26 -16.49
N SER A 242 24.84 12.41 -17.16
CA SER A 242 24.80 12.30 -18.63
C SER A 242 23.41 11.95 -19.15
N TRP A 243 22.70 11.06 -18.45
CA TRP A 243 21.33 10.70 -18.80
C TRP A 243 20.36 11.86 -18.58
N ILE A 244 20.60 12.75 -17.61
CA ILE A 244 19.74 13.91 -17.37
C ILE A 244 19.95 14.96 -18.45
N THR A 245 21.20 15.29 -18.76
CA THR A 245 21.53 16.34 -19.75
C THR A 245 21.12 15.97 -21.18
N ALA A 246 20.96 14.68 -21.48
CA ALA A 246 20.41 14.17 -22.74
C ALA A 246 19.00 14.71 -23.06
N CYS A 247 18.24 15.19 -22.05
CA CYS A 247 16.93 15.83 -22.29
C CYS A 247 17.00 17.00 -23.26
N ARG A 248 18.13 17.73 -23.29
CA ARG A 248 18.35 18.90 -24.14
C ARG A 248 18.32 18.52 -25.61
N GLU A 249 18.89 17.37 -25.94
CA GLU A 249 18.88 16.84 -27.30
C GLU A 249 17.50 16.27 -27.64
N TYR A 250 16.95 15.45 -26.74
CA TYR A 250 15.69 14.75 -26.95
C TYR A 250 14.48 15.70 -27.12
N PHE A 251 14.28 16.63 -26.19
CA PHE A 251 13.14 17.56 -26.25
C PHE A 251 13.43 18.83 -27.07
N GLY A 252 14.70 19.14 -27.32
CA GLY A 252 15.12 20.35 -28.03
C GLY A 252 14.51 21.60 -27.39
N LYS A 253 13.83 22.42 -28.21
CA LYS A 253 13.22 23.69 -27.79
C LYS A 253 12.04 23.54 -26.83
N ARG A 254 11.53 22.32 -26.61
CA ARG A 254 10.40 22.05 -25.71
C ARG A 254 10.82 21.94 -24.25
N ALA A 255 12.13 21.80 -23.99
CA ALA A 255 12.65 21.72 -22.63
C ALA A 255 13.69 22.81 -22.34
N CYS A 256 13.69 23.30 -21.11
CA CYS A 256 14.74 24.12 -20.55
C CYS A 256 15.38 23.36 -19.38
N PHE A 257 16.66 23.03 -19.50
CA PHE A 257 17.39 22.36 -18.42
C PHE A 257 18.07 23.38 -17.50
N GLN A 258 17.91 23.19 -16.19
CA GLN A 258 18.56 23.98 -15.14
C GLN A 258 19.27 23.04 -14.16
N LEU A 259 20.39 23.51 -13.60
CA LEU A 259 21.09 22.79 -12.55
C LEU A 259 20.33 22.89 -11.24
N ASP A 260 20.19 21.76 -10.54
CA ASP A 260 19.62 21.77 -9.20
C ASP A 260 20.56 22.53 -8.23
N ARG A 261 20.01 23.59 -7.63
CA ARG A 261 20.69 24.43 -6.66
C ARG A 261 21.12 23.66 -5.41
N PHE A 262 20.39 22.61 -5.01
CA PHE A 262 20.77 21.76 -3.89
C PHE A 262 22.09 21.04 -4.18
N HIS A 263 22.21 20.42 -5.36
CA HIS A 263 23.43 19.71 -5.77
C HIS A 263 24.61 20.68 -5.91
N VAL A 264 24.39 21.83 -6.55
CA VAL A 264 25.41 22.89 -6.64
C VAL A 264 25.88 23.33 -5.25
N ALA A 265 24.96 23.62 -4.33
CA ALA A 265 25.31 24.03 -2.97
C ALA A 265 25.94 22.91 -2.14
N ARG A 266 25.64 21.64 -2.43
CA ARG A 266 26.27 20.47 -1.79
C ARG A 266 27.71 20.32 -2.24
N GLU A 267 27.97 20.41 -3.55
CA GLU A 267 29.33 20.32 -4.11
C GLU A 267 30.20 21.50 -3.65
N LEU A 268 29.69 22.73 -3.71
CA LEU A 268 30.42 23.90 -3.22
C LEU A 268 30.82 23.77 -1.75
N ARG A 269 29.96 23.15 -0.91
CA ARG A 269 30.27 22.87 0.50
C ARG A 269 31.30 21.77 0.72
N GLN A 270 31.50 20.88 -0.24
CA GLN A 270 32.53 19.83 -0.16
C GLN A 270 33.91 20.34 -0.60
N CYS A 271 33.95 21.42 -1.37
CA CYS A 271 35.20 22.06 -1.83
C CYS A 271 35.75 23.13 -0.88
N LEU A 272 34.96 23.58 0.10
CA LEU A 272 35.32 24.56 1.13
C LEU A 272 35.70 23.84 2.43
#